data_AF-W5Z4V1-F1
#
_entry.id   AF-W5Z4V1-F1
#
_cell.length_a   1.000
_cell.length_b   1.000
_cell.length_c   1.000
_cell.angle_alpha   90.00
_cell.angle_beta   90.00
_cell.angle_gamma   90.00
#
_symmetry.space_group_name_H-M   'P 1'
#
loop_
_entity.id
_entity.type
_entity.pdbx_description
1 polymer ?
#
loop_
_entity_poly.entity_id
_entity_poly.type
_entity_poly.pdbx_seq_one_letter_code
_entity_poly.pdbx_strand_id
1 'polypeptide(L)'
;MDVWLRIERPVDAEADIPLQDEASEKVKRKYASEPSGAFIVWSDSSDGTLGCIKNNRSISAPISEVTELVLKEMQPAKGRGFVALSFVSNAGRELAGIYSNTCSANAVHWLSEIQPLIAKALGLGQRKEDLGYDT
;
A
#
# COMPACT_ATOMS: atom_id res chain seq x y z
N MET A 1 6.62 -14.86 10.18
CA MET A 1 5.72 -13.70 9.97
C MET A 1 6.02 -12.72 11.06
N ASP A 2 6.73 -11.68 10.66
CA ASP A 2 7.42 -10.76 11.56
C ASP A 2 6.55 -9.54 11.83
N VAL A 3 5.80 -9.11 10.81
CA VAL A 3 4.80 -8.05 10.92
C VAL A 3 3.43 -8.59 10.56
N TRP A 4 2.43 -8.19 11.34
CA TRP A 4 1.00 -8.38 11.07
C TRP A 4 0.25 -7.20 11.68
N LEU A 5 0.15 -6.12 10.91
CA LEU A 5 -0.45 -4.86 11.31
C LEU A 5 -1.84 -4.76 10.70
N ARG A 6 -2.86 -4.72 11.55
CA ARG A 6 -4.22 -4.35 11.14
C ARG A 6 -4.34 -2.84 11.13
N ILE A 7 -4.82 -2.28 10.03
CA ILE A 7 -5.08 -0.84 9.88
C ILE A 7 -6.59 -0.65 9.75
N GLU A 8 -7.13 0.27 10.53
CA GLU A 8 -8.52 0.68 10.37
C GLU A 8 -8.67 1.45 9.07
N ARG A 9 -9.50 0.92 8.17
CA ARG A 9 -9.84 1.56 6.90
C ARG A 9 -11.19 2.24 7.06
N PRO A 10 -11.27 3.57 6.91
CA PRO A 10 -12.55 4.25 7.00
C PRO A 10 -13.43 3.86 5.79
N VAL A 11 -14.75 4.01 5.95
CA VAL A 11 -15.75 3.56 4.95
C VAL A 11 -15.59 4.32 3.63
N ASP A 12 -15.12 5.55 3.68
CA ASP A 12 -14.89 6.46 2.57
C ASP A 12 -13.47 6.37 1.98
N ALA A 13 -12.65 5.38 2.38
CA ALA A 13 -11.34 5.17 1.77
C ALA A 13 -11.49 4.81 0.28
N GLU A 14 -11.01 5.69 -0.58
CA GLU A 14 -11.11 5.57 -2.04
C GLU A 14 -9.95 4.80 -2.67
N ALA A 15 -8.76 4.86 -2.06
CA ALA A 15 -7.61 4.07 -2.51
C ALA A 15 -7.79 2.59 -2.14
N ASP A 16 -7.43 1.67 -3.04
CA ASP A 16 -7.55 0.23 -2.81
C ASP A 16 -6.41 -0.56 -3.44
N ILE A 17 -6.32 -1.82 -3.05
CA ILE A 17 -5.39 -2.80 -3.64
C ILE A 17 -5.89 -3.12 -5.06
N PRO A 18 -5.02 -3.08 -6.09
CA PRO A 18 -5.33 -3.56 -7.44
C PRO A 18 -5.96 -4.96 -7.43
N LEU A 19 -6.59 -5.34 -8.55
CA LEU A 19 -7.12 -6.70 -8.74
C LEU A 19 -5.98 -7.71 -9.00
N GLN A 20 -5.12 -7.89 -8.01
CA GLN A 20 -4.02 -8.84 -7.95
C GLN A 20 -4.13 -9.64 -6.65
N ASP A 21 -3.63 -10.87 -6.66
CA ASP A 21 -3.57 -11.73 -5.48
C ASP A 21 -2.21 -12.44 -5.44
N GLU A 22 -1.25 -11.77 -4.82
CA GLU A 22 0.16 -12.17 -4.82
C GLU A 22 0.62 -12.76 -3.47
N ALA A 23 -0.20 -12.65 -2.43
CA ALA A 23 0.10 -13.18 -1.10
C ALA A 23 0.28 -14.70 -1.12
N SER A 24 1.17 -15.23 -0.27
CA SER A 24 1.35 -16.67 -0.12
C SER A 24 0.14 -17.32 0.57
N GLU A 25 -0.03 -18.64 0.38
CA GLU A 25 -1.11 -19.40 1.03
C GLU A 25 -1.11 -19.28 2.56
N LYS A 26 0.09 -19.15 3.15
CA LYS A 26 0.27 -18.93 4.59
C LYS A 26 -0.41 -17.63 5.03
N VAL A 27 -0.24 -16.57 4.25
CA VAL A 27 -0.81 -15.24 4.50
C VAL A 27 -2.31 -15.26 4.33
N LYS A 28 -2.81 -15.87 3.24
CA LYS A 28 -4.24 -16.02 2.98
C LYS A 28 -4.94 -16.80 4.09
N ARG A 29 -4.35 -17.90 4.56
CA ARG A 29 -4.88 -18.70 5.68
C ARG A 29 -4.97 -17.89 6.97
N LYS A 30 -3.94 -17.09 7.29
CA LYS A 30 -4.01 -16.22 8.47
C LYS A 30 -5.06 -15.12 8.28
N TYR A 31 -5.11 -14.51 7.09
CA TYR A 31 -6.11 -13.49 6.76
C TYR A 31 -7.54 -14.02 6.88
N ALA A 32 -7.80 -15.29 6.55
CA ALA A 32 -9.12 -15.91 6.70
C ALA A 32 -9.65 -15.95 8.15
N SER A 33 -8.76 -15.78 9.15
CA SER A 33 -9.14 -15.65 10.56
C SER A 33 -9.40 -14.21 11.01
N GLU A 34 -9.15 -13.22 10.14
CA GLU A 34 -9.38 -11.81 10.41
C GLU A 34 -10.86 -11.43 10.19
N PRO A 35 -11.35 -10.35 10.82
CA PRO A 35 -12.65 -9.78 10.52
C PRO A 35 -12.79 -9.48 9.02
N SER A 36 -13.99 -9.72 8.48
CA SER A 36 -14.30 -9.39 7.08
C SER A 36 -13.98 -7.92 6.78
N GLY A 37 -13.31 -7.67 5.66
CA GLY A 37 -12.92 -6.32 5.26
C GLY A 37 -11.67 -5.76 5.94
N ALA A 38 -11.00 -6.51 6.81
CA ALA A 38 -9.76 -6.05 7.44
C ALA A 38 -8.69 -5.67 6.40
N PHE A 39 -8.03 -4.54 6.61
CA PHE A 39 -6.86 -4.16 5.84
C PHE A 39 -5.62 -4.54 6.64
N ILE A 40 -4.82 -5.46 6.10
CA ILE A 40 -3.64 -6.00 6.78
C ILE A 40 -2.38 -5.65 6.00
N VAL A 41 -1.38 -5.17 6.73
CA VAL A 41 0.01 -5.06 6.30
C VAL A 41 0.80 -6.16 7.01
N TRP A 42 1.69 -6.82 6.29
CA TRP A 42 2.42 -7.98 6.77
C TRP A 42 3.83 -7.98 6.17
N SER A 43 4.72 -8.66 6.88
CA SER A 43 6.02 -9.07 6.36
C SER A 43 6.34 -10.45 6.89
N ASP A 44 6.98 -11.25 6.05
CA ASP A 44 7.43 -12.59 6.45
C ASP A 44 8.80 -12.89 5.88
N SER A 45 9.82 -12.81 6.72
CA SER A 45 11.22 -13.10 6.35
C SER A 45 11.41 -14.54 5.89
N SER A 46 10.55 -15.50 6.30
CA SER A 46 10.62 -16.88 5.78
C SER A 46 10.25 -16.97 4.31
N ASP A 47 9.30 -16.14 3.88
CA ASP A 47 8.79 -16.10 2.51
C ASP A 47 9.45 -14.96 1.70
N GLY A 48 10.27 -14.13 2.37
CA GLY A 48 11.00 -13.02 1.77
C GLY A 48 10.13 -11.87 1.26
N THR A 49 8.88 -11.74 1.72
CA THR A 49 7.88 -10.81 1.14
C THR A 49 7.18 -9.90 2.16
N LEU A 50 6.75 -8.73 1.68
CA LEU A 50 5.92 -7.71 2.35
C LEU A 50 4.96 -7.03 1.34
N GLY A 51 4.14 -6.03 1.71
CA GLY A 51 3.05 -5.41 0.88
C GLY A 51 1.69 -5.13 1.62
N CYS A 52 0.52 -5.52 1.07
CA CYS A 52 -0.79 -5.46 1.77
C CYS A 52 -1.80 -6.56 1.33
N ILE A 53 -2.82 -6.87 2.16
CA ILE A 53 -3.99 -7.71 1.80
C ILE A 53 -5.32 -7.15 2.35
N LYS A 54 -6.38 -7.23 1.52
CA LYS A 54 -7.77 -6.91 1.87
C LYS A 54 -8.74 -7.63 0.93
N ASN A 55 -9.80 -8.25 1.48
CA ASN A 55 -10.83 -8.96 0.71
C ASN A 55 -10.27 -9.93 -0.34
N ASN A 56 -9.24 -10.70 0.02
CA ASN A 56 -8.51 -11.62 -0.87
C ASN A 56 -7.85 -10.94 -2.10
N ARG A 57 -7.68 -9.62 -2.08
CA ARG A 57 -6.79 -8.89 -2.99
C ARG A 57 -5.53 -8.59 -2.23
N SER A 58 -4.40 -8.84 -2.85
CA SER A 58 -3.10 -8.66 -2.21
C SER A 58 -2.04 -8.24 -3.22
N ILE A 59 -1.17 -7.37 -2.74
CA ILE A 59 0.05 -6.96 -3.42
C ILE A 59 1.23 -7.40 -2.57
N SER A 60 2.31 -7.82 -3.21
CA SER A 60 3.53 -8.21 -2.51
C SER A 60 4.78 -7.73 -3.22
N ALA A 61 5.83 -7.51 -2.44
CA ALA A 61 7.14 -7.15 -2.94
C ALA A 61 8.22 -7.88 -2.11
N PRO A 62 9.38 -8.22 -2.71
CA PRO A 62 10.49 -8.80 -1.98
C PRO A 62 11.02 -7.85 -0.90
N ILE A 63 11.14 -8.32 0.34
CA ILE A 63 11.69 -7.54 1.47
C ILE A 63 13.08 -6.99 1.13
N SER A 64 13.90 -7.79 0.44
CA SER A 64 15.26 -7.41 0.05
C SER A 64 15.33 -6.26 -0.96
N GLU A 65 14.24 -5.97 -1.66
CA GLU A 65 14.20 -4.92 -2.69
C GLU A 65 13.55 -3.63 -2.20
N VAL A 66 12.58 -3.71 -1.29
CA VAL A 66 11.81 -2.54 -0.83
C VAL A 66 12.63 -1.75 0.17
N THR A 67 12.86 -0.47 -0.12
CA THR A 67 13.60 0.43 0.77
C THR A 67 12.72 1.55 1.32
N GLU A 68 11.73 1.99 0.54
CA GLU A 68 10.93 3.16 0.88
C GLU A 68 9.45 2.95 0.56
N LEU A 69 8.61 3.68 1.29
CA LEU A 69 7.20 3.85 1.02
C LEU A 69 6.95 5.29 0.53
N VAL A 70 6.58 5.43 -0.75
CA VAL A 70 6.43 6.73 -1.40
C VAL A 70 4.94 7.03 -1.62
N LEU A 71 4.46 8.13 -1.05
CA LEU A 71 3.15 8.70 -1.35
C LEU A 71 3.28 9.61 -2.57
N LYS A 72 2.67 9.21 -3.68
CA LYS A 72 2.68 9.95 -4.95
C LYS A 72 1.33 10.61 -5.16
N GLU A 73 1.35 11.86 -5.57
CA GLU A 73 0.15 12.66 -5.82
C GLU A 73 0.26 13.35 -7.18
N MET A 74 -0.77 13.21 -8.01
CA MET A 74 -0.93 13.96 -9.25
C MET A 74 -2.29 14.62 -9.24
N GLN A 75 -2.32 15.95 -9.30
CA GLN A 75 -3.52 16.77 -9.29
C GLN A 75 -4.26 16.71 -10.64
N PRO A 76 -5.59 16.85 -10.67
CA PRO A 76 -6.33 16.93 -11.92
C PRO A 76 -6.19 18.32 -12.56
N ALA A 77 -5.85 18.39 -13.84
CA ALA A 77 -6.04 19.56 -14.69
C ALA A 77 -7.01 19.31 -15.86
N LYS A 78 -6.92 18.15 -16.54
CA LYS A 78 -7.89 17.74 -17.57
C LYS A 78 -8.46 16.34 -17.35
N GLY A 79 -7.75 15.49 -16.63
CA GLY A 79 -8.19 14.15 -16.26
C GLY A 79 -8.68 14.10 -14.82
N ARG A 80 -8.30 13.04 -14.11
CA ARG A 80 -8.74 12.76 -12.74
C ARG A 80 -7.61 12.86 -11.71
N GLY A 81 -6.37 13.02 -12.14
CA GLY A 81 -5.21 12.83 -11.28
C GLY A 81 -5.15 11.42 -10.70
N PHE A 82 -4.24 11.20 -9.74
CA PHE A 82 -4.24 10.00 -8.91
C PHE A 82 -3.53 10.24 -7.58
N VAL A 83 -3.72 9.30 -6.65
CA VAL A 83 -2.90 9.17 -5.44
C VAL A 83 -2.48 7.72 -5.32
N ALA A 84 -1.21 7.49 -5.01
CA ALA A 84 -0.68 6.15 -4.82
C ALA A 84 0.22 6.09 -3.58
N LEU A 85 0.16 4.99 -2.86
CA LEU A 85 1.14 4.64 -1.84
C LEU A 85 1.93 3.43 -2.34
N SER A 86 3.16 3.68 -2.77
CA SER A 86 4.00 2.73 -3.50
C SER A 86 5.13 2.19 -2.63
N PHE A 87 5.32 0.87 -2.64
CA PHE A 87 6.54 0.21 -2.19
C PHE A 87 7.60 0.35 -3.29
N VAL A 88 8.71 1.01 -2.96
CA VAL A 88 9.72 1.44 -3.94
C VAL A 88 11.08 0.84 -3.58
N SER A 89 11.82 0.45 -4.61
CA SER A 89 13.20 -0.03 -4.48
C SER A 89 14.21 1.11 -4.38
N ASN A 90 15.46 0.80 -3.99
CA ASN A 90 16.54 1.78 -3.95
C ASN A 90 16.80 2.47 -5.31
N ALA A 91 16.41 1.84 -6.42
CA ALA A 91 16.53 2.42 -7.76
C ALA A 91 15.36 3.35 -8.13
N GLY A 92 14.41 3.59 -7.22
CA GLY A 92 13.20 4.37 -7.48
C GLY A 92 12.12 3.61 -8.24
N ARG A 93 12.30 2.29 -8.46
CA ARG A 93 11.31 1.46 -9.16
C ARG A 93 10.16 1.12 -8.22
N GLU A 94 8.93 1.35 -8.67
CA GLU A 94 7.74 0.88 -8.00
C GLU A 94 7.59 -0.65 -8.14
N LEU A 95 7.43 -1.32 -7.01
CA LEU A 95 7.32 -2.78 -6.93
C LEU A 95 5.88 -3.23 -6.69
N ALA A 96 5.15 -2.48 -5.86
CA ALA A 96 3.77 -2.74 -5.49
C ALA A 96 3.14 -1.42 -4.99
N GLY A 97 1.82 -1.29 -5.02
CA GLY A 97 1.19 -0.08 -4.49
C GLY A 97 -0.32 -0.17 -4.28
N ILE A 98 -0.82 0.74 -3.45
CA ILE A 98 -2.25 1.00 -3.23
C ILE A 98 -2.59 2.25 -4.04
N TYR A 99 -3.69 2.26 -4.79
CA TYR A 99 -4.01 3.35 -5.72
C TYR A 99 -5.43 3.86 -5.58
N SER A 100 -5.59 5.16 -5.77
CA SER A 100 -6.85 5.79 -6.16
C SER A 100 -6.68 6.36 -7.57
N ASN A 101 -7.54 5.95 -8.51
CA ASN A 101 -7.57 6.45 -9.89
C ASN A 101 -8.18 7.85 -10.01
N THR A 102 -8.30 8.56 -8.89
CA THR A 102 -8.74 9.95 -8.80
C THR A 102 -8.02 10.59 -7.63
N CYS A 103 -7.51 11.80 -7.84
CA CYS A 103 -6.92 12.58 -6.76
C CYS A 103 -8.03 13.24 -5.95
N SER A 104 -8.36 12.63 -4.81
CA SER A 104 -9.37 13.13 -3.87
C SER A 104 -8.75 13.42 -2.51
N ALA A 105 -9.34 14.38 -1.80
CA ALA A 105 -8.91 14.70 -0.43
C ALA A 105 -8.97 13.49 0.50
N ASN A 106 -9.98 12.62 0.36
CA ASN A 106 -10.13 11.41 1.16
C ASN A 106 -9.01 10.40 0.90
N ALA A 107 -8.64 10.18 -0.37
CA ALA A 107 -7.53 9.29 -0.71
C ALA A 107 -6.19 9.84 -0.21
N VAL A 108 -5.91 11.14 -0.43
CA VAL A 108 -4.69 11.79 0.04
C VAL A 108 -4.58 11.72 1.56
N HIS A 109 -5.68 12.03 2.27
CA HIS A 109 -5.73 12.04 3.72
C HIS A 109 -5.46 10.65 4.29
N TRP A 110 -6.25 9.65 3.89
CA TRP A 110 -6.10 8.29 4.39
C TRP A 110 -4.71 7.70 4.09
N LEU A 111 -4.21 7.85 2.85
CA LEU A 111 -2.88 7.34 2.49
C LEU A 111 -1.75 8.08 3.24
N SER A 112 -1.91 9.38 3.51
CA SER A 112 -0.97 10.15 4.34
C SER A 112 -0.95 9.70 5.80
N GLU A 113 -2.09 9.28 6.35
CA GLU A 113 -2.19 8.79 7.73
C GLU A 113 -1.55 7.42 7.92
N ILE A 114 -1.77 6.50 6.96
CA ILE A 114 -1.27 5.13 7.08
C ILE A 114 0.20 5.00 6.69
N GLN A 115 0.73 5.88 5.82
CA GLN A 115 2.13 5.85 5.37
C GLN A 115 3.13 5.72 6.55
N PRO A 116 3.12 6.62 7.57
CA PRO A 116 4.08 6.52 8.67
C PRO A 116 3.88 5.28 9.55
N LEU A 117 2.65 4.77 9.65
CA LEU A 117 2.36 3.54 10.40
C LEU A 117 2.98 2.32 9.72
N ILE A 118 2.78 2.22 8.40
CA ILE A 118 3.31 1.15 7.56
C ILE A 118 4.84 1.21 7.53
N ALA A 119 5.41 2.39 7.25
CA ALA A 119 6.84 2.59 7.17
C ALA A 119 7.53 2.21 8.49
N LYS A 120 6.98 2.63 9.64
CA LYS A 120 7.50 2.26 10.95
C LYS A 120 7.40 0.76 11.22
N ALA A 121 6.26 0.14 10.92
CA ALA A 121 6.06 -1.28 11.18
C ALA A 121 6.99 -2.17 10.33
N LEU A 122 7.26 -1.75 9.09
CA LEU A 122 8.11 -2.49 8.15
C LEU A 122 9.59 -2.05 8.18
N GLY A 123 9.94 -1.02 8.95
CA GLY A 123 11.30 -0.48 9.00
C GLY A 123 11.76 0.19 7.70
N LEU A 124 10.84 0.79 6.95
CA LEU A 124 11.10 1.42 5.64
C LEU A 124 11.32 2.94 5.79
N GLY A 125 12.06 3.52 4.83
CA GLY A 125 12.04 4.96 4.61
C GLY A 125 10.67 5.44 4.12
N GLN A 126 10.41 6.74 4.21
CA GLN A 126 9.17 7.33 3.68
C GLN A 126 9.43 8.66 2.98
N ARG A 127 8.70 8.90 1.90
CA ARG A 127 8.79 10.14 1.11
C ARG A 127 7.43 10.52 0.54
N LYS A 128 7.21 11.81 0.29
CA LYS A 128 6.09 12.31 -0.50
C LYS A 128 6.60 12.88 -1.82
N GLU A 129 5.85 12.67 -2.88
CA GLU A 129 6.21 13.08 -4.24
C GLU A 129 5.00 13.75 -4.92
N ASP A 130 5.16 15.03 -5.21
CA ASP A 130 4.20 15.83 -5.98
C ASP A 130 4.59 15.75 -7.46
N LEU A 131 3.72 15.12 -8.26
CA LEU A 131 3.90 14.91 -9.71
C LEU A 131 3.28 16.05 -10.53
N GLY A 132 2.75 17.09 -9.89
CA GLY A 132 2.08 18.20 -10.55
C GLY A 132 0.70 17.79 -11.07
N TYR A 133 0.38 18.25 -12.28
CA TYR A 133 -0.96 18.09 -12.86
C TYR A 133 -1.00 17.06 -13.98
N ASP A 134 -2.14 16.38 -14.13
CA ASP A 134 -2.39 15.54 -15.30
C ASP A 134 -2.61 16.38 -16.57
N THR A 135 -1.77 16.18 -17.58
CA THR A 135 -1.75 17.02 -18.80
C THR A 135 -2.71 16.55 -19.89
#